data_AF-A0A9Q0WPP2-F1
#
_entry.id   AF-A0A9Q0WPP2-F1
#
_cell.length_a   1.000
_cell.length_b   1.000
_cell.length_c   1.000
_cell.angle_alpha   90.00
_cell.angle_beta   90.00
_cell.angle_gamma   90.00
#
_symmetry.space_group_name_H-M   'P 1'
#
loop_
_entity.id
_entity.type
_entity.pdbx_description
1 polymer ?
#
loop_
_entity_poly.entity_id
_entity_poly.type
_entity_poly.pdbx_seq_one_letter_code
_entity_poly.pdbx_strand_id
1 'polypeptide(L)'
;MCDLLWSDPEDIVDGWGLSPRGAGFLFGSSVVASFTHSNNIDYICRAHQLVMEGYKWMFRNQIVTVWSAPNYCYRCGNVAAILELDENLNKKFRVFDAAPQESRGAPSKKPAPDYFL
;
A
#
# COMPACT_ATOMS: atom_id res chain seq x y z
N MET A 1 -3.98 6.94 16.73
CA MET A 1 -2.82 6.89 15.81
C MET A 1 -2.62 5.51 15.18
N CYS A 2 -3.07 4.41 15.81
CA CYS A 2 -3.01 3.04 15.26
C CYS A 2 -3.66 2.91 13.87
N ASP A 3 -4.87 3.44 13.70
CA ASP A 3 -5.71 3.18 12.52
C ASP A 3 -5.13 3.76 11.22
N LEU A 4 -4.37 4.86 11.30
CA LEU A 4 -3.69 5.46 10.15
C LEU A 4 -2.62 4.53 9.55
N LEU A 5 -2.04 3.64 10.38
CA LEU A 5 -0.95 2.75 9.99
C LEU A 5 -1.42 1.33 9.67
N TRP A 6 -2.54 0.89 10.28
CA TRP A 6 -2.94 -0.52 10.28
C TRP A 6 -4.28 -0.83 9.61
N SER A 7 -5.08 0.18 9.29
CA SER A 7 -6.38 -0.06 8.66
C SER A 7 -6.26 -0.41 7.19
N ASP A 8 -7.20 -1.19 6.66
CA ASP A 8 -7.18 -1.71 5.29
C ASP A 8 -8.52 -1.48 4.55
N PRO A 9 -8.51 -1.07 3.27
CA PRO A 9 -9.72 -1.11 2.45
C PRO A 9 -10.15 -2.56 2.16
N GLU A 10 -11.46 -2.82 2.18
CA GLU A 10 -12.05 -4.13 1.91
C GLU A 10 -13.34 -4.01 1.06
N ASP A 11 -13.46 -4.81 0.01
CA ASP A 11 -14.60 -4.77 -0.93
C ASP A 11 -15.88 -5.38 -0.33
N ILE A 12 -15.72 -6.33 0.59
CA ILE A 12 -16.83 -7.10 1.17
C ILE A 12 -17.51 -6.33 2.34
N VAL A 13 -16.81 -5.37 2.94
CA VAL A 13 -17.32 -4.58 4.06
C VAL A 13 -17.95 -3.29 3.53
N ASP A 14 -19.18 -3.01 3.93
CA ASP A 14 -19.76 -1.66 3.82
C ASP A 14 -19.67 -0.98 5.19
N GLY A 15 -19.03 0.18 5.27
CA GLY A 15 -18.72 0.84 6.54
C GLY A 15 -17.41 0.35 7.18
N TRP A 16 -17.43 0.07 8.47
CA TRP A 16 -16.26 -0.36 9.26
C TRP A 16 -16.37 -1.83 9.67
N GLY A 17 -15.24 -2.54 9.66
CA GLY A 17 -15.13 -3.93 10.11
C GLY A 17 -13.90 -4.14 10.99
N LEU A 18 -13.89 -5.23 11.77
CA LEU A 18 -12.72 -5.58 12.58
C LEU A 18 -11.58 -6.08 11.69
N SER A 19 -10.38 -5.56 11.91
CA SER A 19 -9.19 -6.00 11.17
C SER A 19 -8.75 -7.39 11.62
N PRO A 20 -8.55 -8.35 10.70
CA PRO A 20 -7.99 -9.66 11.03
C PRO A 20 -6.49 -9.58 11.38
N ARG A 21 -5.85 -8.41 11.23
CA ARG A 21 -4.44 -8.19 11.61
C ARG A 21 -4.25 -7.95 13.11
N GLY A 22 -5.33 -7.80 13.88
CA GLY A 22 -5.28 -7.52 15.31
C GLY A 22 -5.04 -6.05 15.68
N ALA A 23 -4.92 -5.16 14.69
CA ALA A 23 -4.85 -3.70 14.88
C ALA A 23 -5.48 -2.99 13.68
N GLY A 24 -6.02 -1.78 13.91
CA GLY A 24 -6.77 -1.02 12.91
C GLY A 24 -8.13 -1.61 12.60
N PHE A 25 -8.76 -1.10 11.54
CA PHE A 25 -10.07 -1.54 11.06
C PHE A 25 -10.04 -1.85 9.57
N LEU A 26 -10.97 -2.69 9.12
CA LEU A 26 -11.34 -2.73 7.71
C LEU A 26 -12.29 -1.57 7.42
N PHE A 27 -12.19 -0.98 6.24
CA PHE A 27 -13.10 0.08 5.81
C PHE A 27 -13.55 -0.07 4.37
N GLY A 28 -14.84 0.14 4.14
CA GLY A 28 -15.50 -0.02 2.86
C GLY A 28 -15.56 1.25 2.01
N SER A 29 -16.19 1.11 0.85
CA SER A 29 -16.35 2.19 -0.12
C SER A 29 -17.07 3.43 0.44
N SER A 30 -18.09 3.25 1.29
CA SER A 30 -18.85 4.34 1.92
C SER A 30 -18.00 5.21 2.85
N VAL A 31 -17.08 4.58 3.60
CA VAL A 31 -16.13 5.30 4.47
C VAL A 31 -15.17 6.13 3.63
N VAL A 32 -14.61 5.55 2.56
CA VAL A 32 -13.71 6.27 1.64
C VAL A 32 -14.44 7.45 1.00
N ALA A 33 -15.64 7.25 0.47
CA ALA A 33 -16.42 8.31 -0.17
C ALA A 33 -16.78 9.45 0.80
N SER A 34 -17.16 9.12 2.05
CA SER A 34 -17.44 10.12 3.08
C SER A 34 -16.19 10.91 3.46
N PHE A 35 -15.05 10.22 3.61
CA PHE A 35 -13.78 10.86 3.96
C PHE A 35 -13.28 11.79 2.85
N THR A 36 -13.28 11.34 1.59
CA THR A 36 -12.81 12.16 0.46
C THR A 36 -13.69 13.39 0.27
N HIS A 37 -15.02 13.22 0.34
CA HIS A 37 -15.97 14.33 0.24
C HIS A 37 -15.79 15.35 1.38
N SER A 38 -15.76 14.89 2.63
CA SER A 38 -15.67 15.77 3.80
C SER A 38 -14.37 16.57 3.87
N ASN A 39 -13.29 16.02 3.31
CA ASN A 39 -11.96 16.65 3.30
C ASN A 39 -11.62 17.34 1.98
N ASN A 40 -12.53 17.35 1.00
CA ASN A 40 -12.32 17.94 -0.32
C ASN A 40 -11.02 17.44 -1.00
N ILE A 41 -10.83 16.12 -1.03
CA ILE A 41 -9.72 15.46 -1.72
C ILE A 41 -10.23 14.49 -2.77
N ASP A 42 -9.45 14.28 -3.83
CA ASP A 42 -9.86 13.42 -4.95
C ASP A 42 -9.86 11.92 -4.58
N TYR A 43 -8.80 11.46 -3.91
CA TYR A 43 -8.60 10.06 -3.53
C TYR A 43 -7.54 9.92 -2.44
N ILE A 44 -7.50 8.74 -1.82
CA ILE A 44 -6.49 8.35 -0.83
C ILE A 44 -5.37 7.54 -1.50
N CYS A 45 -4.11 7.88 -1.23
CA CYS A 45 -2.95 7.06 -1.64
C CYS A 45 -2.34 6.41 -0.40
N ARG A 46 -2.14 5.09 -0.43
CA ARG A 46 -1.66 4.31 0.72
C ARG A 46 -0.85 3.07 0.31
N ALA A 47 -0.31 2.33 1.28
CA ALA A 47 0.51 1.12 1.06
C ALA A 47 -0.01 -0.07 1.90
N HIS A 48 0.83 -0.67 2.76
CA HIS A 48 0.52 -1.71 3.76
C HIS A 48 0.04 -3.08 3.26
N GLN A 49 -0.90 -3.15 2.30
CA GLN A 49 -1.34 -4.40 1.68
C GLN A 49 -0.45 -4.75 0.48
N LEU A 50 0.03 -6.01 0.45
CA LEU A 50 0.70 -6.55 -0.72
C LEU A 50 -0.27 -6.58 -1.91
N VAL A 51 0.18 -6.04 -3.05
CA VAL A 51 -0.52 -6.09 -4.33
C VAL A 51 0.41 -6.75 -5.35
N MET A 52 -0.07 -7.77 -6.05
CA MET A 52 0.75 -8.57 -6.96
C MET A 52 1.22 -7.76 -8.17
N GLU A 53 0.39 -6.84 -8.63
CA GLU A 53 0.58 -5.95 -9.76
C GLU A 53 1.32 -4.65 -9.38
N GLY A 54 1.77 -4.54 -8.13
CA GLY A 54 2.47 -3.37 -7.60
C GLY A 54 1.55 -2.22 -7.17
N TYR A 55 0.38 -2.07 -7.77
CA TYR A 55 -0.64 -1.12 -7.28
C TYR A 55 -2.06 -1.60 -7.60
N LYS A 56 -3.04 -1.17 -6.79
CA LYS A 56 -4.46 -1.51 -6.97
C LYS A 56 -5.34 -0.33 -6.63
N TRP A 57 -6.22 0.04 -7.56
CA TRP A 57 -7.31 0.97 -7.30
C TRP A 57 -8.53 0.20 -6.76
N MET A 58 -9.23 0.82 -5.81
CA MET A 58 -10.50 0.32 -5.29
C MET A 58 -11.52 1.46 -5.26
N PHE A 59 -12.80 1.08 -5.08
CA PHE A 59 -13.91 2.01 -4.82
C PHE A 59 -14.01 3.14 -5.85
N ARG A 60 -14.14 2.78 -7.13
CA ARG A 60 -14.24 3.74 -8.25
C ARG A 60 -13.07 4.73 -8.30
N ASN A 61 -11.87 4.22 -8.06
CA ASN A 61 -10.61 4.96 -8.06
C ASN A 61 -10.52 6.06 -6.97
N GLN A 62 -11.26 5.91 -5.87
CA GLN A 62 -11.17 6.84 -4.71
C GLN A 62 -10.11 6.44 -3.69
N ILE A 63 -9.49 5.26 -3.84
CA ILE A 63 -8.32 4.86 -3.05
C ILE A 63 -7.38 4.00 -3.90
N VAL A 64 -6.08 4.23 -3.76
CA VAL A 64 -5.02 3.42 -4.35
C VAL A 64 -4.09 2.86 -3.28
N THR A 65 -3.83 1.56 -3.39
CA THR A 65 -2.71 0.91 -2.70
C THR A 65 -1.51 0.84 -3.66
N VAL A 66 -0.35 1.32 -3.22
CA VAL A 66 0.92 1.27 -3.95
C VAL A 66 1.94 0.46 -3.13
N TRP A 67 2.61 -0.47 -3.80
CA TRP A 67 3.58 -1.38 -3.21
C TRP A 67 4.92 -1.30 -3.94
N SER A 68 5.99 -0.92 -3.24
CA SER A 68 7.30 -0.64 -3.88
C SER A 68 8.39 -1.67 -3.59
N ALA A 69 8.03 -2.84 -3.02
CA ALA A 69 8.98 -3.92 -2.72
C ALA A 69 8.74 -5.14 -3.62
N PRO A 70 9.46 -5.28 -4.76
CA PRO A 70 9.22 -6.37 -5.70
C PRO A 70 9.73 -7.70 -5.12
N ASN A 71 9.06 -8.79 -5.48
CA ASN A 71 9.27 -10.13 -4.94
C ASN A 71 9.38 -10.11 -3.41
N TYR A 72 8.33 -9.64 -2.75
CA TYR A 72 8.31 -9.44 -1.31
C TYR A 72 8.73 -10.70 -0.55
N CYS A 73 9.63 -10.50 0.42
CA CYS A 73 10.29 -11.54 1.19
C CYS A 73 10.90 -12.68 0.35
N TYR A 74 11.27 -12.42 -0.91
CA TYR A 74 11.81 -13.39 -1.87
C TYR A 74 10.88 -14.57 -2.19
N ARG A 75 9.58 -14.42 -1.90
CA ARG A 75 8.60 -15.53 -1.97
C ARG A 75 7.33 -15.16 -2.71
N CYS A 76 6.92 -13.90 -2.68
CA CYS A 76 5.61 -13.51 -3.18
C CYS A 76 5.58 -13.34 -4.70
N GLY A 77 6.71 -13.06 -5.36
CA GLY A 77 6.75 -12.89 -6.82
C GLY A 77 5.98 -11.69 -7.38
N ASN A 78 5.52 -10.76 -6.52
CA ASN A 78 4.86 -9.53 -6.95
C ASN A 78 5.82 -8.59 -7.69
N VAL A 79 5.29 -7.78 -8.60
CA VAL A 79 5.99 -6.60 -9.09
C VAL A 79 5.84 -5.43 -8.11
N ALA A 80 6.56 -4.36 -8.33
CA ALA A 80 6.47 -3.14 -7.54
C ALA A 80 6.08 -1.94 -8.40
N ALA A 81 5.55 -0.89 -7.77
CA ALA A 81 5.18 0.33 -8.43
C ALA A 81 5.61 1.58 -7.64
N ILE A 82 5.75 2.69 -8.36
CA ILE A 82 5.82 4.06 -7.86
C ILE A 82 4.68 4.83 -8.50
N LEU A 83 3.95 5.63 -7.72
CA LEU A 83 3.03 6.64 -8.23
C LEU A 83 3.75 7.99 -8.32
N GLU A 84 4.01 8.45 -9.53
CA GLU A 84 4.54 9.78 -9.82
C GLU A 84 3.37 10.75 -10.00
N LEU A 85 3.44 11.88 -9.30
CA LEU A 85 2.55 13.02 -9.46
C LEU A 85 3.39 14.18 -9.99
N ASP A 86 3.01 14.73 -11.14
CA ASP A 86 3.66 15.93 -11.66
C ASP A 86 3.13 17.21 -10.98
N GLU A 87 3.65 18.36 -11.39
CA GLU A 87 3.26 19.68 -10.90
C GLU A 87 1.80 20.07 -11.18
N ASN A 88 1.12 19.35 -12.09
CA ASN A 88 -0.31 19.48 -12.38
C ASN A 88 -1.14 18.33 -11.79
N LEU A 89 -0.55 17.52 -10.90
CA LEU A 89 -1.17 16.33 -10.30
C LEU A 89 -1.60 15.25 -11.32
N ASN A 90 -0.99 15.24 -12.51
CA ASN A 90 -1.13 14.13 -13.44
C ASN A 90 -0.45 12.89 -12.85
N LYS A 91 -1.10 11.75 -13.03
CA LYS A 91 -0.73 10.50 -12.38
C LYS A 91 -0.02 9.59 -13.37
N LYS A 92 1.14 9.07 -12.99
CA LYS A 92 1.84 8.04 -13.76
C LYS A 92 2.34 6.95 -12.83
N PHE A 93 1.98 5.70 -13.13
CA PHE A 93 2.56 4.56 -12.44
C PHE A 93 3.81 4.09 -13.18
N ARG A 94 4.91 3.91 -12.44
CA ARG A 94 6.10 3.20 -12.92
C ARG A 94 6.16 1.86 -12.24
N VAL A 95 5.90 0.81 -13.00
CA VAL A 95 5.98 -0.58 -12.55
C VAL A 95 7.39 -1.11 -12.82
N PHE A 96 7.94 -1.88 -11.88
CA PHE A 96 9.29 -2.42 -11.97
C PHE A 96 9.41 -3.77 -11.25
N ASP A 97 10.32 -4.60 -11.76
CA ASP A 97 10.66 -5.91 -11.21
C ASP A 97 11.78 -5.83 -10.19
N ALA A 98 12.03 -6.96 -9.50
CA ALA A 98 13.15 -7.08 -8.60
C ALA A 98 14.47 -7.00 -9.39
N ALA A 99 15.44 -6.25 -8.86
CA ALA A 99 16.76 -6.15 -9.46
C ALA A 99 17.42 -7.55 -9.57
N PRO A 100 18.19 -7.82 -10.65
CA PRO A 100 18.91 -9.08 -10.84
C PRO A 100 19.79 -9.42 -9.64
N GLN A 101 19.91 -10.71 -9.31
CA GLN A 101 20.63 -11.15 -8.12
C GLN A 101 22.11 -10.73 -8.12
N GLU A 102 22.74 -10.65 -9.29
CA GLU A 102 24.13 -10.19 -9.47
C GLU A 102 24.36 -8.74 -9.05
N SER A 103 23.30 -7.91 -9.11
CA SER A 103 23.34 -6.51 -8.66
C SER A 103 23.02 -6.34 -7.16
N ARG A 104 22.60 -7.41 -6.48
CA ARG A 104 22.33 -7.39 -5.05
C ARG A 104 23.66 -7.57 -4.32
N GLY A 105 24.28 -6.44 -3.93
CA GLY A 105 25.41 -6.49 -3.01
C GLY A 105 25.08 -7.37 -1.81
N ALA A 106 26.04 -8.18 -1.35
CA ALA A 106 25.82 -9.08 -0.22
C ALA A 106 25.23 -8.26 0.94
N PRO A 107 24.06 -8.64 1.50
CA PRO A 107 23.48 -7.91 2.61
C PRO A 107 24.53 -7.87 3.72
N SER A 108 24.89 -6.66 4.16
CA SER A 108 25.76 -6.48 5.31
C SER A 108 25.14 -7.28 6.47
N LYS A 109 25.91 -8.20 7.06
CA LYS A 109 25.55 -8.93 8.29
C LYS A 109 25.54 -7.96 9.48
N LYS A 110 24.83 -6.84 9.38
CA LYS A 110 24.57 -6.01 10.55
C LYS A 110 23.60 -6.79 11.43
N PRO A 111 23.92 -7.00 12.71
CA PRO A 111 22.95 -7.57 13.64
C PRO A 111 21.66 -6.74 13.60
N ALA A 112 20.52 -7.40 13.80
CA ALA A 112 19.25 -6.71 13.94
C ALA A 112 19.40 -5.65 15.06
N PRO A 113 18.93 -4.41 14.84
CA PRO A 113 18.93 -3.40 15.90
C PRO A 113 18.20 -3.94 17.14
N ASP A 114 18.76 -3.73 18.33
CA ASP A 114 18.21 -4.21 19.60
C ASP A 114 16.78 -3.72 19.88
N TYR A 115 16.28 -2.70 19.17
CA TYR A 115 14.92 -2.20 19.35
C TYR A 115 13.82 -3.12 18.78
N PHE A 116 14.19 -4.14 17.99
CA PHE A 116 13.28 -5.15 17.45
C PHE A 116 13.21 -6.44 18.29
N LEU A 117 13.90 -6.47 19.44
CA LEU A 117 13.80 -7.51 20.47
C LEU A 117 12.93 -7.02 21.63
#